data_AF-A0A1A6GQ63-F1
#
_entry.id   AF-A0A1A6GQ63-F1
#
_cell.length_a   1.000
_cell.length_b   1.000
_cell.length_c   1.000
_cell.angle_alpha   90.00
_cell.angle_beta   90.00
_cell.angle_gamma   90.00
#
_symmetry.space_group_name_H-M   'P 1'
#
loop_
_entity.id
_entity.type
_entity.pdbx_description
1 polymer ?
#
loop_
_entity_poly.entity_id
_entity_poly.type
_entity_poly.pdbx_seq_one_letter_code
_entity_poly.pdbx_strand_id
1 'polypeptide(L)'
;VNPADTDNYAFMVEMTFVFSMIWSVCASVDEDGRKKIDSYLREIEGSFPNKDTVYEYFVNPKMRTWTSFEEKLPKSWRYPPK
;
A
#
# COMPACT_ATOMS: atom_id res chain seq x y z
N VAL A 1 -15.38 4.77 3.90
CA VAL A 1 -15.70 5.05 2.47
C VAL A 1 -17.19 5.29 2.39
N ASN A 2 -17.65 6.48 1.98
CA ASN A 2 -19.07 6.83 1.92
C ASN A 2 -19.58 6.63 0.49
N PRO A 3 -20.54 5.72 0.22
CA PRO A 3 -21.11 5.52 -1.11
C PRO A 3 -21.80 6.76 -1.72
N ALA A 4 -22.21 7.72 -0.89
CA ALA A 4 -22.82 8.96 -1.36
C ALA A 4 -21.81 9.99 -1.92
N ASP A 5 -20.50 9.80 -1.67
CA ASP A 5 -19.42 10.60 -2.25
C ASP A 5 -18.98 9.97 -3.56
N THR A 6 -19.85 10.07 -4.57
CA THR A 6 -19.73 9.37 -5.86
C THR A 6 -18.42 9.66 -6.57
N ASP A 7 -17.89 10.88 -6.43
CA ASP A 7 -16.68 11.32 -7.12
C ASP A 7 -15.42 10.62 -6.59
N ASN A 8 -15.41 10.26 -5.31
CA ASN A 8 -14.25 9.64 -4.66
C ASN A 8 -14.46 8.17 -4.28
N TYR A 9 -15.69 7.69 -4.34
CA TYR A 9 -16.03 6.32 -3.97
C TYR A 9 -15.32 5.31 -4.88
N ALA A 10 -15.40 5.49 -6.20
CA ALA A 10 -14.78 4.59 -7.18
C ALA A 10 -13.25 4.51 -6.96
N PHE A 11 -12.58 5.67 -6.91
CA PHE A 11 -11.14 5.75 -6.65
C PHE A 11 -10.73 5.05 -5.35
N MET A 12 -11.47 5.29 -4.26
CA MET A 12 -11.18 4.64 -2.97
C MET A 12 -11.38 3.12 -3.02
N VAL A 13 -12.37 2.63 -3.77
CA VAL A 13 -12.60 1.20 -3.97
C VAL A 13 -11.47 0.58 -4.77
N GLU A 14 -11.02 1.23 -5.85
CA GLU A 14 -9.87 0.79 -6.65
C GLU A 14 -8.60 0.67 -5.81
N MET A 15 -8.25 1.72 -5.05
CA MET A 15 -7.11 1.67 -4.13
C MET A 15 -7.23 0.53 -3.11
N THR A 16 -8.42 0.35 -2.54
CA THR A 16 -8.68 -0.71 -1.54
C THR A 16 -8.59 -2.10 -2.17
N PHE A 17 -9.03 -2.25 -3.41
CA PHE A 17 -8.90 -3.49 -4.17
C PHE A 17 -7.44 -3.83 -4.42
N VAL A 18 -6.64 -2.89 -4.90
CA VAL A 18 -5.19 -3.08 -5.12
C VAL A 18 -4.49 -3.46 -3.81
N PHE A 19 -4.78 -2.74 -2.72
CA PHE A 19 -4.23 -3.08 -1.40
C PHE A 19 -4.59 -4.51 -0.97
N SER A 20 -5.84 -4.91 -1.17
CA SER A 20 -6.30 -6.26 -0.83
C SER A 20 -5.63 -7.32 -1.69
N MET A 21 -5.44 -7.07 -3.00
CA MET A 21 -4.74 -7.97 -3.91
C MET A 21 -3.27 -8.16 -3.52
N ILE A 22 -2.56 -7.08 -3.17
CA ILE A 22 -1.17 -7.13 -2.71
C ILE A 22 -1.03 -8.10 -1.53
N TRP A 23 -1.92 -7.99 -0.55
CA TRP A 23 -1.83 -8.78 0.68
C TRP A 23 -2.47 -10.17 0.63
N SER A 24 -3.31 -10.46 -0.37
CA SER A 24 -3.96 -11.77 -0.52
C SER A 24 -3.28 -12.67 -1.54
N VAL A 25 -2.99 -12.15 -2.74
CA VAL A 25 -2.43 -12.93 -3.85
C VAL A 25 -0.92 -12.74 -3.93
N CYS A 26 -0.46 -11.49 -3.87
CA CYS A 26 0.96 -11.19 -4.08
C CYS A 26 1.82 -11.51 -2.86
N ALA A 27 1.26 -11.55 -1.66
CA ALA A 27 2.00 -11.78 -0.43
C ALA A 27 2.64 -13.18 -0.33
N SER A 28 2.21 -14.15 -1.15
CA SER A 28 2.69 -15.54 -1.10
C SER A 28 4.04 -15.76 -1.79
N VAL A 29 4.60 -14.75 -2.46
CA VAL A 29 5.90 -14.87 -3.13
C VAL A 29 7.05 -14.63 -2.16
N ASP A 30 8.25 -15.07 -2.57
CA ASP A 30 9.50 -14.85 -1.85
C ASP A 30 10.03 -13.40 -2.03
N GLU A 31 11.20 -13.12 -1.45
CA GLU A 31 11.80 -11.78 -1.49
C GLU A 31 12.07 -11.26 -2.91
N ASP A 32 12.52 -12.14 -3.81
CA ASP A 32 12.78 -11.76 -5.20
C ASP A 32 11.48 -11.59 -5.99
N GLY A 33 10.47 -12.41 -5.72
CA GLY A 33 9.11 -12.24 -6.24
C GLY A 33 8.50 -10.92 -5.81
N ARG A 34 8.70 -10.49 -4.55
CA ARG A 34 8.19 -9.21 -4.05
C ARG A 34 8.78 -8.02 -4.83
N LYS A 35 10.07 -8.06 -5.16
CA LYS A 35 10.72 -7.03 -6.00
C LYS A 35 10.08 -6.94 -7.39
N LYS A 36 9.79 -8.09 -8.01
CA LYS A 36 9.14 -8.13 -9.34
C LYS A 36 7.72 -7.59 -9.29
N ILE A 37 6.95 -7.99 -8.27
CA ILE A 37 5.58 -7.50 -8.08
C ILE A 37 5.57 -6.00 -7.81
N ASP A 38 6.51 -5.50 -6.99
CA ASP A 38 6.66 -4.08 -6.71
C ASP A 38 6.85 -3.27 -8.00
N SER A 39 7.80 -3.68 -8.85
CA SER A 39 8.03 -3.01 -10.15
C SER A 39 6.79 -3.07 -11.04
N TYR A 40 6.16 -4.24 -11.16
CA TYR A 40 4.97 -4.43 -12.01
C TYR A 40 3.78 -3.58 -11.56
N LEU A 41 3.49 -3.54 -10.25
CA LEU A 41 2.38 -2.74 -9.72
C LEU A 41 2.66 -1.25 -9.86
N ARG A 42 3.91 -0.79 -9.70
CA ARG A 42 4.27 0.62 -9.88
C ARG A 42 4.17 1.07 -11.35
N GLU A 43 4.39 0.17 -12.30
CA GLU A 43 4.20 0.44 -13.73
C GLU A 43 2.72 0.63 -14.10
N ILE A 44 1.82 -0.15 -13.48
CA ILE A 44 0.37 -0.06 -13.71
C ILE A 44 -0.26 1.07 -12.90
N GLU A 45 0.13 1.17 -11.63
CA GLU A 45 -0.38 2.11 -10.64
C GLU A 45 0.70 3.11 -10.22
N GLY A 46 0.82 4.20 -10.99
CA GLY A 46 1.83 5.26 -10.74
C GLY A 46 1.58 6.11 -9.48
N SER A 47 0.60 5.75 -8.64
CA SER A 47 0.23 6.50 -7.43
C SER A 47 1.07 6.14 -6.20
N PHE A 48 1.82 5.02 -6.22
CA PHE A 48 2.66 4.61 -5.10
C PHE A 48 3.87 5.54 -4.90
N PRO A 49 4.19 5.95 -3.66
CA PRO A 49 5.41 6.72 -3.38
C PRO A 49 6.69 5.94 -3.69
N ASN A 50 7.76 6.61 -4.15
CA ASN A 50 8.99 5.97 -4.67
C ASN A 50 9.89 5.30 -3.64
N LYS A 51 9.64 5.50 -2.34
CA LYS A 51 10.46 4.91 -1.27
C LYS A 51 10.00 3.47 -1.04
N ASP A 52 10.92 2.57 -0.73
CA ASP A 52 10.66 1.16 -0.39
C ASP A 52 9.77 0.45 -1.43
N THR A 53 9.06 -0.61 -1.05
CA THR A 53 8.18 -1.36 -1.96
C THR A 53 6.71 -1.05 -1.69
N VAL A 54 5.82 -1.45 -2.59
CA VAL A 54 4.36 -1.36 -2.41
C VAL A 54 3.86 -2.04 -1.13
N TYR A 55 4.62 -2.99 -0.56
CA TYR A 55 4.28 -3.69 0.68
C TYR A 55 4.43 -2.80 1.93
N GLU A 56 5.17 -1.69 1.86
CA GLU A 56 5.36 -0.78 2.99
C GLU A 56 4.26 0.28 3.11
N TYR A 57 3.22 0.22 2.27
CA TYR A 57 2.15 1.21 2.20
C TYR A 57 0.76 0.64 2.50
N PHE A 58 -0.09 1.46 3.10
CA PHE A 58 -1.52 1.21 3.27
C PHE A 58 -2.36 2.35 2.68
N VAL A 59 -3.64 2.07 2.41
CA VAL A 59 -4.60 3.08 1.97
C VAL A 59 -5.06 3.90 3.17
N ASN A 60 -4.73 5.19 3.21
CA ASN A 60 -5.24 6.09 4.22
C ASN A 60 -6.64 6.60 3.82
N PRO A 61 -7.72 6.18 4.50
CA PRO A 61 -9.08 6.52 4.06
C PRO A 61 -9.46 7.99 4.27
N LYS A 62 -8.72 8.72 5.11
CA LYS A 62 -8.95 10.15 5.35
C LYS A 62 -8.27 11.00 4.30
N MET A 63 -7.01 10.68 3.99
CA MET A 63 -6.21 11.40 3.01
C MET A 63 -6.38 10.88 1.58
N ARG A 64 -7.00 9.70 1.42
CA ARG A 64 -7.24 9.02 0.13
C ARG A 64 -5.94 8.85 -0.66
N THR A 65 -4.90 8.38 0.03
CA THR A 65 -3.55 8.22 -0.54
C THR A 65 -2.84 7.03 0.08
N TRP A 66 -1.77 6.58 -0.57
CA TRP A 66 -0.84 5.60 -0.03
C TRP A 66 0.02 6.25 1.05
N THR A 67 0.04 5.64 2.22
CA THR A 67 0.79 6.13 3.39
C THR A 67 1.68 5.03 3.92
N SER A 68 2.93 5.36 4.28
CA SER A 68 3.87 4.37 4.80
C SER A 68 3.39 3.85 6.15
N PHE A 69 3.50 2.53 6.38
CA PHE A 69 3.26 1.94 7.70
C PHE A 69 4.18 2.53 8.78
N GLU A 70 5.38 3.02 8.42
CA GLU A 70 6.31 3.65 9.36
C GLU A 70 5.69 4.90 10.03
N GLU A 71 4.77 5.61 9.37
CA GLU A 71 4.09 6.77 9.96
C GLU A 71 3.17 6.40 11.14
N LYS A 72 2.83 5.11 11.29
CA LYS A 72 2.09 4.61 12.45
C LYS A 72 2.98 4.25 13.62
N LEU A 73 4.29 4.23 13.44
CA LEU A 73 5.25 3.92 14.49
C LEU A 73 5.68 5.20 15.23
N PRO A 74 5.90 5.13 16.56
CA PRO A 74 6.60 6.19 17.27
C PRO A 74 7.98 6.44 16.67
N LYS A 75 8.45 7.70 16.63
CA LYS A 75 9.78 8.05 16.09
C LYS A 75 10.94 7.32 16.80
N SER A 76 10.73 6.95 18.06
CA SER A 76 11.69 6.20 18.90
C SER A 76 11.59 4.68 18.74
N TRP A 77 10.67 4.15 17.92
CA TRP A 77 10.51 2.72 17.74
C TRP A 77 11.76 2.11 17.10
N ARG A 78 12.25 1.02 17.66
CA ARG A 78 13.40 0.26 17.15
C ARG A 78 13.10 -1.22 17.32
N TYR A 79 13.68 -2.04 16.44
CA TYR A 79 13.68 -3.47 16.63
C TYR A 79 14.37 -3.83 17.95
N PRO A 80 13.83 -4.78 18.73
CA PRO A 80 14.54 -5.34 19.87
C PRO A 80 15.91 -5.89 19.43
N PRO A 81 16.96 -5.77 20.26
CA PRO A 81 18.21 -6.45 20.00
C PRO A 81 17.96 -7.96 19.86
N LYS A 82 18.68 -8.60 18.92
CA LYS A 82 18.61 -10.04 18.68
C LYS A 82 19.15 -10.84 19.85
#